data_AF-A0A2K3QLF1-F1
#
_entry.id   AF-A0A2K3QLF1-F1
#
_cell.length_a   1.000
_cell.length_b   1.000
_cell.length_c   1.000
_cell.angle_alpha   90.00
_cell.angle_beta   90.00
_cell.angle_gamma   90.00
#
_symmetry.space_group_name_H-M   'P 1'
#
loop_
_entity.id
_entity.type
_entity.pdbx_description
1 polymer ?
#
loop_
_entity_poly.entity_id
_entity_poly.type
_entity_poly.pdbx_seq_one_letter_code
_entity_poly.pdbx_strand_id
1 'polypeptide(L)'
;MDVPESPSPGGPNPQFRTAAIDAFLAGLSPWELMYLRNRLRDGRAKVAGLASFEDLPAELVCAIATEHLRLEDVLNCRRVSQTWRAAWDREAVCLTLCRYFFPGLVEVHGEDREQTLARDLFLREAEQFLRRRHGKPLQKCFIVWHDAWSSGVFRNKRPEGEEENSLQGYMPNSSRNHEGPPVVYGDGKVAWRPSNTRIVIDDLRTRQRQNCSLSQLYLSGLILDMESVTKDLLVVSARGSNTVHVWHLNLEKWRRVTLPMRCSACYAEGERAVFVTTASHVVSWSWGGKALELGAKEEADFPEKPVHRYEPPSVIWHPLCRNALFVSFVYYCGDPGIDYHGVLVIKYEEGKPIRRFTELVMGFAVSETDLPFRPSVIQTRCQKLNSHGLYLMAAVSLEDPENSISQAKTLLPVAVTSVGFNVLTETFVQRRYLHTCRIPAENFDKTLAWKHEPFLVHNNWRAAWGDQLLIGQRYGGSCTGWFQTDYYCSWAERGGSGLEVSECQLEVNHYMRSSSRGDFYCDDDFMVFTTKLGMLVWAFCNVPELPVLQHISDVGTH
;
A
#
# COMPACT_ATOMS: atom_id res chain seq x y z
N MET A 1 6.53 56.45 -70.81
CA MET A 1 6.80 55.08 -70.36
C MET A 1 6.54 55.07 -68.88
N ASP A 2 5.66 54.19 -68.43
CA ASP A 2 5.84 53.38 -67.21
C ASP A 2 4.59 52.51 -67.08
N VAL A 3 4.78 51.25 -67.48
CA VAL A 3 3.80 50.17 -67.37
C VAL A 3 3.84 49.71 -65.91
N PRO A 4 2.71 49.61 -65.20
CA PRO A 4 2.72 49.02 -63.87
C PRO A 4 3.05 47.54 -63.99
N GLU A 5 4.15 47.15 -63.35
CA GLU A 5 4.61 45.78 -63.22
C GLU A 5 3.50 44.90 -62.66
N SER A 6 3.13 43.89 -63.44
CA SER A 6 2.38 42.73 -62.98
C SER A 6 3.14 42.04 -61.83
N PRO A 7 2.48 41.74 -60.69
CA PRO A 7 3.14 41.08 -59.58
C PRO A 7 3.53 39.65 -59.97
N SER A 8 4.80 39.34 -59.72
CA SER A 8 5.43 38.05 -59.93
C SER A 8 4.82 36.94 -59.06
N PRO A 9 4.77 35.69 -59.56
CA PRO A 9 4.13 34.58 -58.87
C PRO A 9 5.13 33.93 -57.90
N GLY A 10 4.94 34.10 -56.58
CA GLY A 10 5.87 33.45 -55.66
C GLY A 10 5.70 33.74 -54.18
N GLY A 11 4.48 33.64 -53.64
CA GLY A 11 4.26 33.64 -52.20
C GLY A 11 2.85 34.15 -51.86
N PRO A 12 1.91 33.29 -51.42
CA PRO A 12 0.55 33.75 -51.19
C PRO A 12 0.53 34.68 -49.97
N ASN A 13 0.22 35.97 -50.20
CA ASN A 13 0.15 36.97 -49.16
C ASN A 13 -0.96 36.59 -48.14
N PRO A 14 -0.62 36.32 -46.87
CA PRO A 14 -1.56 35.79 -45.88
C PRO A 14 -2.75 36.72 -45.65
N GLN A 15 -2.57 38.02 -45.79
CA GLN A 15 -3.64 39.01 -45.62
C GLN A 15 -4.72 38.89 -46.71
N PHE A 16 -4.31 38.62 -47.95
CA PHE A 16 -5.26 38.39 -49.05
C PHE A 16 -6.01 37.06 -48.90
N ARG A 17 -5.38 36.04 -48.33
CA ARG A 17 -6.06 34.76 -48.05
C ARG A 17 -7.11 34.93 -46.96
N THR A 18 -6.79 35.63 -45.87
CA THR A 18 -7.74 35.89 -44.79
C THR A 18 -8.93 36.70 -45.29
N ALA A 19 -8.68 37.77 -46.05
CA ALA A 19 -9.75 38.58 -46.63
C ALA A 19 -10.65 37.79 -47.60
N ALA A 20 -10.06 36.87 -48.39
CA ALA A 20 -10.82 36.00 -49.28
C ALA A 20 -11.67 34.97 -48.51
N ILE A 21 -11.16 34.45 -47.39
CA ILE A 21 -11.92 33.55 -46.50
C ILE A 21 -13.06 34.33 -45.85
N ASP A 22 -12.82 35.54 -45.35
CA ASP A 22 -13.85 36.37 -44.71
C ASP A 22 -14.96 36.74 -45.69
N ALA A 23 -14.61 37.10 -46.93
CA ALA A 23 -15.58 37.37 -47.99
C ALA A 23 -16.40 36.12 -48.35
N PHE A 24 -15.77 34.94 -48.39
CA PHE A 24 -16.47 33.67 -48.61
C PHE A 24 -17.43 33.36 -47.45
N LEU A 25 -16.98 33.47 -46.20
CA LEU A 25 -17.79 33.22 -45.01
C LEU A 25 -18.99 34.18 -44.92
N ALA A 26 -18.81 35.45 -45.31
CA ALA A 26 -19.89 36.43 -45.38
C ALA A 26 -20.94 36.11 -46.45
N GLY A 27 -20.58 35.33 -47.48
CA GLY A 27 -21.49 34.89 -48.53
C GLY A 27 -22.29 33.62 -48.19
N LEU A 28 -22.00 32.95 -47.08
CA LEU A 28 -22.69 31.72 -46.68
C LEU A 28 -23.98 32.01 -45.92
N SER A 29 -25.03 31.25 -46.23
CA SER A 29 -26.26 31.26 -45.45
C SER A 29 -26.06 30.64 -44.06
N PRO A 30 -26.94 30.93 -43.08
CA PRO A 30 -26.88 30.32 -41.74
C PRO A 30 -26.90 28.79 -41.76
N TRP A 31 -27.62 28.18 -42.71
CA TRP A 31 -27.69 26.72 -42.86
C TRP A 31 -26.40 26.13 -43.42
N GLU A 32 -25.73 26.82 -44.34
CA GLU A 32 -24.43 26.41 -44.88
C GLU A 32 -23.33 26.56 -43.83
N LEU A 33 -23.37 27.61 -43.01
CA LEU A 33 -22.46 27.74 -41.86
C LEU A 33 -22.65 26.61 -40.85
N MET A 34 -23.91 26.24 -40.55
CA MET A 34 -24.20 25.09 -39.68
C MET A 34 -23.76 23.77 -40.31
N TYR A 35 -23.93 23.60 -41.62
CA TYR A 35 -23.45 22.43 -42.36
C TYR A 35 -21.91 22.33 -42.33
N LEU A 36 -21.20 23.44 -42.55
CA LEU A 36 -19.74 23.52 -42.53
C LEU A 36 -19.20 23.26 -41.13
N ARG A 37 -19.84 23.83 -40.10
CA ARG A 37 -19.57 23.55 -38.69
C ARG A 37 -19.76 22.07 -38.37
N ASN A 38 -20.86 21.45 -38.80
CA ASN A 38 -21.10 20.03 -38.58
C ASN A 38 -20.08 19.16 -39.33
N ARG A 39 -19.71 19.52 -40.57
CA ARG A 39 -18.68 18.80 -41.35
C ARG A 39 -17.29 18.87 -40.72
N LEU A 40 -16.92 20.00 -40.12
CA LEU A 40 -15.68 20.16 -39.35
C LEU A 40 -15.74 19.40 -38.02
N ARG A 41 -16.86 19.49 -37.30
CA ARG A 41 -17.07 18.78 -36.02
C ARG A 41 -17.08 17.27 -36.17
N ASP A 42 -17.68 16.77 -37.25
CA ASP A 42 -17.79 15.34 -37.55
C ASP A 42 -16.50 14.78 -38.20
N GLY A 43 -15.43 15.58 -38.32
CA GLY A 43 -14.13 15.16 -38.86
C GLY A 43 -14.12 14.78 -40.34
N ARG A 44 -15.22 15.04 -41.08
CA ARG A 44 -15.33 14.69 -42.51
C ARG A 44 -14.57 15.65 -43.41
N ALA A 45 -14.35 16.88 -42.96
CA ALA A 45 -13.44 17.82 -43.59
C ALA A 45 -12.03 17.63 -42.99
N LYS A 46 -11.17 16.84 -43.66
CA LYS A 46 -9.76 16.72 -43.27
C LYS A 46 -9.06 18.03 -43.59
N VAL A 47 -8.73 18.82 -42.57
CA VAL A 47 -7.81 19.96 -42.72
C VAL A 47 -6.43 19.37 -42.98
N ALA A 48 -6.03 19.29 -44.24
CA ALA A 48 -4.72 18.77 -44.62
C ALA A 48 -3.62 19.65 -44.00
N GLY A 49 -2.69 19.02 -43.26
CA GLY A 49 -1.51 19.69 -42.69
C GLY A 49 -1.52 19.92 -41.17
N LEU A 50 -2.61 19.58 -40.46
CA LEU A 50 -2.59 19.52 -38.99
C LEU A 50 -2.42 18.06 -38.56
N ALA A 51 -1.31 17.75 -37.90
CA ALA A 51 -1.09 16.44 -37.30
C ALA A 51 -2.13 16.18 -36.20
N SER A 52 -2.82 15.06 -36.29
CA SER A 52 -3.72 14.58 -35.24
C SER A 52 -2.89 13.83 -34.18
N PHE A 53 -3.48 13.59 -33.01
CA PHE A 53 -2.84 12.81 -31.95
C PHE A 53 -2.41 11.40 -32.42
N GLU A 54 -3.15 10.82 -33.37
CA GLU A 54 -2.82 9.52 -33.97
C GLU A 54 -1.52 9.54 -34.80
N ASP A 55 -1.14 10.71 -35.32
CA ASP A 55 0.08 10.91 -36.11
C ASP A 55 1.32 11.14 -35.23
N LEU A 56 1.13 11.28 -33.90
CA LEU A 56 2.26 11.46 -32.99
C LEU A 56 3.08 10.16 -32.89
N PRO A 57 4.42 10.25 -32.95
CA PRO A 57 5.31 9.15 -32.59
C PRO A 57 5.05 8.66 -31.17
N ALA A 58 5.29 7.36 -30.92
CA ALA A 58 5.03 6.75 -29.62
C ALA A 58 5.84 7.42 -28.49
N GLU A 59 7.03 7.92 -28.81
CA GLU A 59 7.94 8.61 -27.89
C GLU A 59 7.32 9.91 -27.34
N LEU A 60 6.62 10.68 -28.20
CA LEU A 60 5.94 11.90 -27.78
C LEU A 60 4.70 11.58 -26.95
N VAL A 61 3.97 10.53 -27.32
CA VAL A 61 2.82 10.04 -26.52
C VAL A 61 3.30 9.63 -25.13
N CYS A 62 4.41 8.90 -25.04
CA CYS A 62 5.05 8.51 -23.79
C CYS A 62 5.43 9.74 -22.95
N ALA A 63 6.12 10.73 -23.54
CA ALA A 63 6.54 11.95 -22.83
C ALA A 63 5.33 12.71 -22.26
N ILE A 64 4.28 12.89 -23.06
CA ILE A 64 3.03 13.51 -22.59
C ILE A 64 2.45 12.72 -21.41
N ALA A 65 2.40 11.38 -21.54
CA ALA A 65 1.85 10.51 -20.51
C ALA A 65 2.60 10.59 -19.18
N THR A 66 3.93 10.59 -19.22
CA THR A 66 4.76 10.53 -18.02
C THR A 66 4.94 11.91 -17.38
N GLU A 67 5.00 12.98 -18.17
CA GLU A 67 5.31 14.32 -17.64
C GLU A 67 4.07 15.15 -17.31
N HIS A 68 2.93 14.88 -17.95
CA HIS A 68 1.78 15.80 -17.90
C HIS A 68 0.46 15.14 -17.49
N LEU A 69 0.35 13.82 -17.56
CA LEU A 69 -0.91 13.13 -17.31
C LEU A 69 -0.87 12.28 -16.05
N ARG A 70 -2.00 12.22 -15.36
CA ARG A 70 -2.26 11.22 -14.32
C ARG A 70 -2.82 9.95 -14.94
N LEU A 71 -2.89 8.89 -14.13
CA LEU A 71 -3.43 7.61 -14.59
C LEU A 71 -4.86 7.76 -15.11
N GLU A 72 -5.70 8.49 -14.37
CA GLU A 72 -7.09 8.77 -14.74
C GLU A 72 -7.19 9.55 -16.06
N ASP A 73 -6.29 10.52 -16.28
CA ASP A 73 -6.24 11.31 -17.52
C ASP A 73 -5.91 10.44 -18.73
N VAL A 74 -4.93 9.52 -18.59
CA VAL A 74 -4.58 8.55 -19.64
C VAL A 74 -5.79 7.68 -19.98
N LEU A 75 -6.52 7.18 -18.97
CA LEU A 75 -7.72 6.37 -19.19
C LEU A 75 -8.86 7.17 -19.84
N ASN A 76 -9.01 8.44 -19.49
CA ASN A 76 -9.99 9.33 -20.13
C ASN A 76 -9.61 9.66 -21.58
N CYS A 77 -8.34 9.92 -21.86
CA CYS A 77 -7.83 10.15 -23.22
C CYS A 77 -8.12 8.94 -24.13
N ARG A 78 -8.00 7.72 -23.61
CA ARG A 78 -8.34 6.47 -24.33
C ARG A 78 -9.83 6.32 -24.67
N ARG A 79 -10.71 7.12 -24.06
CA ARG A 79 -12.16 7.12 -24.31
C ARG A 79 -12.60 8.18 -25.31
N VAL A 80 -11.73 9.11 -25.70
CA VAL A 80 -12.05 10.24 -26.61
C VAL A 80 -12.48 9.73 -28.00
N SER A 81 -11.69 8.86 -28.63
CA SER A 81 -12.00 8.27 -29.94
C SER A 81 -11.37 6.89 -30.09
N GLN A 82 -11.77 6.14 -31.12
CA GLN A 82 -11.13 4.86 -31.46
C GLN A 82 -9.66 5.04 -31.87
N THR A 83 -9.32 6.16 -32.52
CA THR A 83 -7.95 6.41 -32.98
C THR A 83 -7.02 6.83 -31.85
N TRP A 84 -7.51 7.64 -30.91
CA TRP A 84 -6.79 7.94 -29.66
C TRP A 84 -6.54 6.67 -28.88
N ARG A 85 -7.56 5.82 -28.73
CA ARG A 85 -7.41 4.52 -28.07
C ARG A 85 -6.31 3.70 -28.71
N ALA A 86 -6.28 3.59 -30.04
CA ALA A 86 -5.24 2.84 -30.75
C ALA A 86 -3.84 3.43 -30.54
N ALA A 87 -3.69 4.76 -30.46
CA ALA A 87 -2.41 5.42 -30.20
C ALA A 87 -1.88 5.13 -28.77
N TRP A 88 -2.77 5.17 -27.78
CA TRP A 88 -2.48 4.84 -26.39
C TRP A 88 -2.24 3.34 -26.16
N ASP A 89 -2.94 2.49 -26.91
CA ASP A 89 -2.83 1.02 -26.83
C ASP A 89 -1.62 0.47 -27.61
N ARG A 90 -0.76 1.34 -28.19
CA ARG A 90 0.51 0.92 -28.77
C ARG A 90 1.40 0.28 -27.70
N GLU A 91 2.04 -0.84 -28.04
CA GLU A 91 2.81 -1.63 -27.08
C GLU A 91 3.91 -0.82 -26.37
N ALA A 92 4.66 0.00 -27.11
CA ALA A 92 5.71 0.86 -26.54
C ALA A 92 5.16 1.88 -25.52
N VAL A 93 3.97 2.41 -25.79
CA VAL A 93 3.27 3.34 -24.89
C VAL A 93 2.81 2.59 -23.64
N CYS A 94 2.13 1.45 -23.81
CA CYS A 94 1.64 0.65 -22.69
C CYS A 94 2.78 0.13 -21.80
N LEU A 95 3.92 -0.30 -22.36
CA LEU A 95 5.11 -0.68 -21.58
C LEU A 95 5.67 0.50 -20.78
N THR A 96 5.67 1.70 -21.36
CA THR A 96 6.11 2.92 -20.67
C THR A 96 5.14 3.29 -19.54
N LEU A 97 3.83 3.20 -19.79
CA LEU A 97 2.79 3.41 -18.79
C LEU A 97 2.91 2.42 -17.63
N CYS A 98 3.14 1.13 -17.92
CA CYS A 98 3.39 0.11 -16.89
C CYS A 98 4.58 0.49 -16.03
N ARG A 99 5.73 0.83 -16.62
CA ARG A 99 6.94 1.18 -15.88
C ARG A 99 6.80 2.46 -15.06
N TYR A 100 6.06 3.43 -15.58
CA TYR A 100 5.89 4.73 -14.94
C TYR A 100 4.88 4.68 -13.77
N PHE A 101 3.66 4.20 -14.02
CA PHE A 101 2.61 4.16 -13.01
C PHE A 101 2.75 2.97 -12.05
N PHE A 102 3.29 1.84 -12.53
CA PHE A 102 3.44 0.61 -11.76
C PHE A 102 4.87 0.04 -11.87
N PRO A 103 5.89 0.74 -11.35
CA PRO A 103 7.28 0.25 -11.40
C PRO A 103 7.38 -1.18 -10.83
N GLY A 104 8.08 -2.07 -11.54
CA GLY A 104 8.19 -3.49 -11.20
C GLY A 104 7.12 -4.39 -11.86
N LEU A 105 6.05 -3.84 -12.41
CA LEU A 105 4.96 -4.63 -13.00
C LEU A 105 5.42 -5.50 -14.18
N VAL A 106 6.25 -4.92 -15.04
CA VAL A 106 6.75 -5.58 -16.25
C VAL A 106 7.77 -6.67 -15.90
N GLU A 107 8.50 -6.48 -14.79
CA GLU A 107 9.46 -7.43 -14.24
C GLU A 107 8.72 -8.64 -13.62
N VAL A 108 7.63 -8.41 -12.87
CA VAL A 108 6.80 -9.50 -12.30
C VAL A 108 6.26 -10.42 -13.40
N HIS A 109 5.76 -9.85 -14.49
CA HIS A 109 5.14 -10.60 -15.60
C HIS A 109 6.13 -10.89 -16.73
N GLY A 110 7.43 -10.73 -16.48
CA GLY A 110 8.49 -10.87 -17.47
C GLY A 110 8.56 -12.25 -18.12
N GLU A 111 8.27 -13.31 -17.35
CA GLU A 111 8.27 -14.71 -17.82
C GLU A 111 7.03 -15.04 -18.68
N ASP A 112 5.89 -14.38 -18.43
CA ASP A 112 4.63 -14.55 -19.17
C ASP A 112 4.48 -13.61 -20.39
N ARG A 113 5.55 -12.90 -20.77
CA ARG A 113 5.56 -11.92 -21.86
C ARG A 113 5.15 -12.49 -23.22
N GLU A 114 5.31 -13.79 -23.42
CA GLU A 114 4.88 -14.44 -24.67
C GLU A 114 3.35 -14.53 -24.79
N GLN A 115 2.61 -14.37 -23.69
CA GLN A 115 1.16 -14.60 -23.65
C GLN A 115 0.33 -13.36 -23.31
N THR A 116 0.89 -12.36 -22.61
CA THR A 116 0.12 -11.18 -22.16
C THR A 116 0.64 -9.88 -22.78
N LEU A 117 -0.22 -9.19 -23.54
CA LEU A 117 0.08 -7.87 -24.13
C LEU A 117 0.25 -6.81 -23.02
N ALA A 118 1.20 -5.87 -23.16
CA ALA A 118 1.42 -4.84 -22.15
C ALA A 118 0.18 -3.97 -21.91
N ARG A 119 -0.66 -3.80 -22.94
CA ARG A 119 -1.97 -3.16 -22.84
C ARG A 119 -2.85 -3.81 -21.77
N ASP A 120 -2.95 -5.14 -21.78
CA ASP A 120 -3.86 -5.86 -20.89
C ASP A 120 -3.33 -5.85 -19.46
N LEU A 121 -2.00 -5.95 -19.29
CA LEU A 121 -1.33 -5.76 -18.00
C LEU A 121 -1.61 -4.35 -17.44
N PHE A 122 -1.36 -3.30 -18.22
CA PHE A 122 -1.61 -1.92 -17.80
C PHE A 122 -3.07 -1.71 -17.39
N LEU A 123 -4.01 -2.18 -18.22
CA LEU A 123 -5.44 -2.03 -17.98
C LEU A 123 -5.89 -2.72 -16.69
N ARG A 124 -5.46 -3.97 -16.48
CA ARG A 124 -5.84 -4.76 -15.31
C ARG A 124 -5.36 -4.09 -14.03
N GLU A 125 -4.09 -3.67 -14.01
CA GLU A 125 -3.51 -3.04 -12.83
C GLU A 125 -4.06 -1.63 -12.61
N ALA A 126 -4.31 -0.85 -13.66
CA ALA A 126 -4.95 0.45 -13.55
C ALA A 126 -6.38 0.34 -12.99
N GLU A 127 -7.15 -0.64 -13.45
CA GLU A 127 -8.49 -0.90 -12.92
C GLU A 127 -8.43 -1.31 -11.44
N GLN A 128 -7.54 -2.25 -11.09
CA GLN A 128 -7.37 -2.68 -9.71
C GLN A 128 -6.95 -1.52 -8.82
N PHE A 129 -5.94 -0.77 -9.22
CA PHE A 129 -5.45 0.41 -8.52
C PHE A 129 -6.55 1.45 -8.28
N LEU A 130 -7.37 1.77 -9.29
CA LEU A 130 -8.45 2.75 -9.14
C LEU A 130 -9.55 2.23 -8.20
N ARG A 131 -9.95 0.96 -8.30
CA ARG A 131 -10.91 0.36 -7.36
C ARG A 131 -10.44 0.50 -5.91
N ARG A 132 -9.15 0.26 -5.68
CA ARG A 132 -8.51 0.40 -4.37
C ARG A 132 -8.49 1.86 -3.90
N ARG A 133 -7.99 2.76 -4.76
CA ARG A 133 -7.90 4.20 -4.50
C ARG A 133 -9.26 4.86 -4.20
N HIS A 134 -10.33 4.36 -4.78
CA HIS A 134 -11.68 4.86 -4.52
C HIS A 134 -12.41 4.10 -3.39
N GLY A 135 -11.78 3.11 -2.76
CA GLY A 135 -12.42 2.31 -1.71
C GLY A 135 -13.67 1.57 -2.21
N LYS A 136 -13.65 1.12 -3.47
CA LYS A 136 -14.77 0.41 -4.13
C LYS A 136 -14.45 -1.09 -4.24
N PRO A 137 -14.51 -1.86 -3.13
CA PRO A 137 -14.33 -3.30 -3.18
C PRO A 137 -15.49 -3.96 -3.92
N LEU A 138 -15.22 -5.14 -4.48
CA LEU A 138 -16.22 -5.97 -5.14
C LEU A 138 -17.18 -6.60 -4.13
N GLN A 139 -16.67 -6.93 -2.94
CA GLN A 139 -17.47 -7.46 -1.84
C GLN A 139 -17.02 -6.83 -0.51
N LYS A 140 -17.98 -6.59 0.38
CA LYS A 140 -17.75 -6.18 1.77
C LYS A 140 -18.46 -7.17 2.67
N CYS A 141 -17.80 -7.61 3.73
CA CYS A 141 -18.42 -8.48 4.72
C CYS A 141 -17.88 -8.20 6.13
N PHE A 142 -18.72 -8.43 7.14
CA PHE A 142 -18.29 -8.48 8.53
C PHE A 142 -18.37 -9.93 9.00
N ILE A 143 -17.25 -10.47 9.46
CA ILE A 143 -17.12 -11.86 9.89
C ILE A 143 -16.90 -11.87 11.40
N VAL A 144 -17.88 -12.34 12.14
CA VAL A 144 -17.81 -12.49 13.60
C VAL A 144 -16.78 -13.56 13.98
N TRP A 145 -16.04 -13.34 15.06
CA TRP A 145 -15.15 -14.36 15.61
C TRP A 145 -15.98 -15.56 16.07
N HIS A 146 -15.73 -16.71 15.46
CA HIS A 146 -16.44 -17.95 15.78
C HIS A 146 -15.45 -19.10 15.78
N ASP A 147 -15.25 -19.74 16.93
CA ASP A 147 -14.20 -20.76 17.18
C ASP A 147 -14.65 -22.21 16.93
N ALA A 148 -15.88 -22.39 16.45
CA ALA A 148 -16.39 -23.70 16.05
C ALA A 148 -15.52 -24.32 14.95
N TRP A 149 -15.64 -25.64 14.84
CA TRP A 149 -14.91 -26.43 13.85
C TRP A 149 -15.10 -25.91 12.42
N SER A 150 -16.36 -25.57 12.11
CA SER A 150 -16.82 -24.87 10.91
C SER A 150 -17.78 -23.74 11.33
N SER A 151 -18.02 -22.78 10.44
CA SER A 151 -19.02 -21.72 10.60
C SER A 151 -19.83 -21.55 9.32
N GLY A 152 -20.84 -20.67 9.33
CA GLY A 152 -21.57 -20.31 8.10
C GLY A 152 -20.65 -19.72 7.02
N VAL A 153 -19.51 -19.14 7.41
CA VAL A 153 -18.54 -18.54 6.49
C VAL A 153 -17.44 -19.53 6.12
N PHE A 154 -16.82 -20.20 7.08
CA PHE A 154 -15.65 -21.05 6.85
C PHE A 154 -15.94 -22.51 7.11
N ARG A 155 -15.50 -23.39 6.20
CA ARG A 155 -15.66 -24.84 6.34
C ARG A 155 -14.33 -25.48 6.66
N ASN A 156 -14.30 -26.39 7.62
CA ASN A 156 -13.08 -27.10 7.94
C ASN A 156 -12.63 -27.97 6.75
N LYS A 157 -11.30 -28.08 6.55
CA LYS A 157 -10.74 -29.01 5.56
C LYS A 157 -11.02 -30.48 5.89
N ARG A 158 -11.12 -30.82 7.19
CA ARG A 158 -11.34 -32.19 7.66
C ARG A 158 -12.81 -32.44 8.01
N PRO A 159 -13.35 -33.65 7.74
CA PRO A 159 -14.73 -34.00 8.06
C PRO A 159 -14.97 -34.01 9.59
N GLU A 160 -16.22 -33.74 10.00
CA GLU A 160 -16.66 -33.55 11.40
C GLU A 160 -16.60 -34.82 12.30
N GLY A 161 -15.83 -35.85 11.94
CA GLY A 161 -15.72 -37.11 12.70
C GLY A 161 -14.30 -37.44 13.20
N GLU A 162 -13.29 -36.67 12.80
CA GLU A 162 -11.90 -36.83 13.26
C GLU A 162 -11.61 -35.93 14.48
N GLU A 163 -12.54 -35.88 15.43
CA GLU A 163 -12.40 -35.08 16.64
C GLU A 163 -11.37 -35.71 17.60
N GLU A 164 -10.20 -35.09 17.73
CA GLU A 164 -9.47 -35.16 19.00
C GLU A 164 -10.15 -34.22 20.00
N ASN A 165 -11.18 -34.71 20.70
CA ASN A 165 -11.71 -34.13 21.95
C ASN A 165 -11.79 -32.58 21.98
N SER A 166 -12.39 -31.94 20.98
CA SER A 166 -12.61 -30.50 21.01
C SER A 166 -13.80 -30.18 21.91
N LEU A 167 -13.53 -29.83 23.17
CA LEU A 167 -14.48 -29.11 24.00
C LEU A 167 -15.03 -27.93 23.19
N GLN A 168 -16.29 -28.01 22.77
CA GLN A 168 -17.08 -26.89 22.27
C GLN A 168 -17.26 -25.89 23.42
N GLY A 169 -16.23 -25.08 23.64
CA GLY A 169 -16.34 -23.89 24.44
C GLY A 169 -16.98 -22.83 23.56
N TYR A 170 -18.25 -22.51 23.78
CA TYR A 170 -18.66 -21.13 23.55
C TYR A 170 -17.65 -20.25 24.29
N MET A 171 -17.01 -19.30 23.61
CA MET A 171 -16.22 -18.26 24.27
C MET A 171 -17.08 -17.75 25.44
N PRO A 172 -16.69 -18.01 26.71
CA PRO A 172 -17.47 -17.48 27.81
C PRO A 172 -17.43 -15.99 27.62
N ASN A 173 -18.60 -15.33 27.65
CA ASN A 173 -18.75 -13.87 27.59
C ASN A 173 -17.68 -13.23 28.47
N SER A 174 -16.55 -12.90 27.85
CA SER A 174 -15.36 -12.55 28.59
C SER A 174 -15.58 -11.16 29.13
N SER A 175 -15.14 -10.94 30.36
CA SER A 175 -15.34 -9.73 31.14
C SER A 175 -15.22 -8.44 30.31
N ARG A 176 -15.96 -7.39 30.69
CA ARG A 176 -16.10 -6.07 30.04
C ARG A 176 -14.80 -5.34 29.59
N ASN A 177 -13.61 -5.91 29.81
CA ASN A 177 -12.30 -5.29 29.61
C ASN A 177 -11.37 -5.95 28.56
N HIS A 178 -11.76 -7.00 27.81
CA HIS A 178 -10.79 -7.69 26.93
C HIS A 178 -10.65 -7.10 25.51
N GLU A 179 -9.41 -6.84 25.09
CA GLU A 179 -8.98 -6.68 23.68
C GLU A 179 -9.38 -7.93 22.86
N GLY A 180 -9.60 -7.80 21.55
CA GLY A 180 -9.98 -8.93 20.68
C GLY A 180 -8.95 -10.07 20.68
N PRO A 181 -9.24 -11.23 20.05
CA PRO A 181 -8.25 -12.29 19.95
C PRO A 181 -7.00 -11.76 19.21
N PRO A 182 -5.79 -12.19 19.58
CA PRO A 182 -4.60 -11.90 18.78
C PRO A 182 -4.80 -12.42 17.36
N VAL A 183 -4.43 -11.60 16.37
CA VAL A 183 -4.56 -11.92 14.94
C VAL A 183 -3.22 -11.70 14.24
N VAL A 184 -2.92 -12.55 13.26
CA VAL A 184 -1.90 -12.31 12.25
C VAL A 184 -2.48 -12.61 10.87
N TYR A 185 -2.03 -11.86 9.87
CA TYR A 185 -2.50 -11.97 8.50
C TYR A 185 -1.34 -12.19 7.53
N GLY A 186 -1.57 -13.01 6.52
CA GLY A 186 -0.65 -13.13 5.40
C GLY A 186 -1.22 -13.99 4.29
N ASP A 187 -1.04 -13.53 3.05
CA ASP A 187 -1.48 -14.22 1.83
C ASP A 187 -2.95 -14.68 1.88
N GLY A 188 -3.87 -13.75 2.11
CA GLY A 188 -5.32 -14.05 2.19
C GLY A 188 -5.74 -14.92 3.38
N LYS A 189 -4.82 -15.28 4.29
CA LYS A 189 -5.13 -16.09 5.49
C LYS A 189 -5.11 -15.23 6.74
N VAL A 190 -6.11 -15.46 7.59
CA VAL A 190 -6.24 -14.85 8.92
C VAL A 190 -6.02 -15.95 9.94
N ALA A 191 -4.91 -15.89 10.67
CA ALA A 191 -4.69 -16.75 11.83
C ALA A 191 -5.04 -15.98 13.10
N TRP A 192 -5.91 -16.55 13.93
CA TRP A 192 -6.38 -15.92 15.15
C TRP A 192 -6.45 -16.92 16.28
N ARG A 193 -6.24 -16.44 17.51
CA ARG A 193 -6.09 -17.31 18.69
C ARG A 193 -7.29 -17.18 19.64
N PRO A 194 -8.26 -18.12 19.61
CA PRO A 194 -9.36 -18.13 20.58
C PRO A 194 -8.91 -18.51 22.00
N SER A 195 -7.89 -19.37 22.13
CA SER A 195 -7.40 -19.86 23.42
C SER A 195 -5.90 -20.11 23.39
N ASN A 196 -5.26 -20.31 24.55
CA ASN A 196 -3.83 -20.64 24.61
C ASN A 196 -3.49 -22.04 24.06
N THR A 197 -4.50 -22.88 23.77
CA THR A 197 -4.33 -24.26 23.32
C THR A 197 -4.67 -24.45 21.85
N ARG A 198 -5.16 -23.43 21.15
CA ARG A 198 -5.60 -23.55 19.76
C ARG A 198 -5.42 -22.26 18.98
N ILE A 199 -4.99 -22.39 17.73
CA ILE A 199 -5.03 -21.32 16.72
C ILE A 199 -5.96 -21.77 15.60
N VAL A 200 -6.81 -20.85 15.13
CA VAL A 200 -7.69 -21.04 13.99
C VAL A 200 -7.11 -20.27 12.81
N ILE A 201 -7.09 -20.89 11.64
CA ILE A 201 -6.59 -20.29 10.41
C ILE A 201 -7.71 -20.33 9.37
N ASP A 202 -8.17 -19.14 8.99
CA ASP A 202 -9.24 -18.93 8.04
C ASP A 202 -8.68 -18.37 6.73
N ASP A 203 -8.93 -19.08 5.63
CA ASP A 203 -8.54 -18.63 4.30
C ASP A 203 -9.69 -17.87 3.65
N LEU A 204 -9.49 -16.57 3.40
CA LEU A 204 -10.49 -15.69 2.82
C LEU A 204 -10.78 -16.01 1.35
N ARG A 205 -9.81 -16.57 0.61
CA ARG A 205 -9.98 -16.92 -0.82
C ARG A 205 -10.76 -18.22 -0.98
N THR A 206 -10.43 -19.23 -0.18
CA THR A 206 -10.99 -20.58 -0.33
C THR A 206 -12.12 -20.88 0.63
N ARG A 207 -12.36 -20.01 1.63
CA ARG A 207 -13.29 -20.21 2.74
C ARG A 207 -13.00 -21.48 3.55
N GLN A 208 -11.76 -21.95 3.50
CA GLN A 208 -11.33 -23.12 4.26
C GLN A 208 -10.80 -22.71 5.62
N ARG A 209 -11.20 -23.47 6.65
CA ARG A 209 -10.72 -23.37 8.01
C ARG A 209 -9.78 -24.51 8.33
N GLN A 210 -8.71 -24.19 9.05
CA GLN A 210 -7.80 -25.17 9.63
C GLN A 210 -7.57 -24.87 11.10
N ASN A 211 -7.44 -25.93 11.90
CA ASN A 211 -7.21 -25.82 13.34
C ASN A 211 -5.82 -26.33 13.68
N CYS A 212 -5.06 -25.50 14.36
CA CYS A 212 -3.73 -25.82 14.86
C CYS A 212 -3.81 -26.06 16.38
N SER A 213 -3.54 -27.29 16.80
CA SER A 213 -3.50 -27.65 18.23
C SER A 213 -2.17 -27.24 18.85
N LEU A 214 -2.25 -26.49 19.95
CA LEU A 214 -1.12 -26.11 20.80
C LEU A 214 -1.12 -26.85 22.14
N SER A 215 -2.03 -27.80 22.36
CA SER A 215 -2.24 -28.45 23.66
C SER A 215 -0.96 -29.05 24.24
N GLN A 216 -0.17 -29.77 23.44
CA GLN A 216 1.10 -30.35 23.89
C GLN A 216 2.12 -29.28 24.29
N LEU A 217 2.20 -28.18 23.53
CA LEU A 217 3.12 -27.07 23.82
C LEU A 217 2.67 -26.31 25.07
N TYR A 218 1.37 -26.08 25.23
CA TYR A 218 0.82 -25.44 26.41
C TYR A 218 1.02 -26.28 27.67
N LEU A 219 0.78 -27.60 27.61
CA LEU A 219 1.04 -28.53 28.71
C LEU A 219 2.52 -28.59 29.10
N SER A 220 3.44 -28.32 28.16
CA SER A 220 4.87 -28.19 28.44
C SER A 220 5.26 -26.84 29.11
N GLY A 221 4.28 -25.99 29.42
CA GLY A 221 4.47 -24.70 30.08
C GLY A 221 4.81 -23.54 29.14
N LEU A 222 4.72 -23.74 27.82
CA LEU A 222 5.03 -22.71 26.84
C LEU A 222 3.81 -21.81 26.59
N ILE A 223 4.02 -20.51 26.75
CA ILE A 223 3.08 -19.48 26.27
C ILE A 223 3.62 -18.97 24.95
N LEU A 224 2.87 -19.19 23.88
CA LEU A 224 3.29 -18.84 22.53
C LEU A 224 2.68 -17.50 22.12
N ASP A 225 3.37 -16.69 21.34
CA ASP A 225 2.84 -15.50 20.69
C ASP A 225 2.84 -15.74 19.17
N MET A 226 1.78 -15.34 18.47
CA MET A 226 1.71 -15.50 17.01
C MET A 226 2.56 -14.42 16.34
N GLU A 227 3.43 -14.83 15.42
CA GLU A 227 4.37 -13.93 14.75
C GLU A 227 3.95 -13.68 13.30
N SER A 228 3.63 -14.73 12.55
CA SER A 228 3.21 -14.62 11.15
C SER A 228 2.44 -15.85 10.67
N VAL A 229 1.67 -15.66 9.59
CA VAL A 229 1.06 -16.73 8.81
C VAL A 229 1.38 -16.48 7.33
N THR A 230 1.64 -17.56 6.59
CA THR A 230 1.89 -17.52 5.15
C THR A 230 0.96 -18.51 4.45
N LYS A 231 1.12 -18.65 3.12
CA LYS A 231 0.53 -19.76 2.36
C LYS A 231 0.74 -21.13 3.00
N ASP A 232 1.94 -21.37 3.53
CA ASP A 232 2.43 -22.70 3.88
C ASP A 232 2.81 -22.85 5.36
N LEU A 233 3.03 -21.76 6.10
CA LEU A 233 3.54 -21.77 7.46
C LEU A 233 2.69 -20.94 8.43
N LEU A 234 2.61 -21.41 9.66
CA LEU A 234 2.27 -20.62 10.85
C LEU A 234 3.51 -20.54 11.73
N VAL A 235 3.92 -19.33 12.11
CA VAL A 235 5.07 -19.09 12.98
C VAL A 235 4.60 -18.55 14.32
N VAL A 236 5.05 -19.20 15.40
CA VAL A 236 4.78 -18.77 16.77
C VAL A 236 6.07 -18.74 17.59
N SER A 237 6.27 -17.71 18.40
CA SER A 237 7.44 -17.59 19.28
C SER A 237 7.08 -17.97 20.71
N ALA A 238 8.00 -18.60 21.44
CA ALA A 238 7.79 -18.87 22.86
C ALA A 238 8.16 -17.63 23.70
N ARG A 239 7.20 -17.12 24.46
CA ARG A 239 7.36 -15.92 25.28
C ARG A 239 8.46 -16.13 26.33
N GLY A 240 9.43 -15.21 26.35
CA GLY A 240 10.56 -15.28 27.28
C GLY A 240 11.63 -16.32 26.93
N SER A 241 11.51 -16.99 25.77
CA SER A 241 12.47 -17.96 25.28
C SER A 241 13.14 -17.46 23.98
N ASN A 242 14.22 -18.14 23.57
CA ASN A 242 14.87 -17.99 22.27
C ASN A 242 14.39 -19.04 21.26
N THR A 243 13.25 -19.68 21.50
CA THR A 243 12.71 -20.72 20.63
C THR A 243 11.50 -20.21 19.84
N VAL A 244 11.47 -20.61 18.57
CA VAL A 244 10.37 -20.38 17.64
C VAL A 244 9.86 -21.74 17.18
N HIS A 245 8.54 -21.88 17.13
CA HIS A 245 7.87 -23.06 16.64
C HIS A 245 7.19 -22.72 15.31
N VAL A 246 7.46 -23.53 14.30
CA VAL A 246 6.90 -23.35 12.96
C VAL A 246 6.05 -24.56 12.65
N TRP A 247 4.78 -24.33 12.35
CA TRP A 247 3.84 -25.35 11.91
C TRP A 247 3.64 -25.21 10.40
N HIS A 248 3.80 -26.30 9.67
CA HIS A 248 3.53 -26.32 8.24
C HIS A 248 2.06 -26.63 7.99
N LEU A 249 1.34 -25.75 7.31
CA LEU A 249 -0.10 -25.82 7.11
C LEU A 249 -0.51 -27.06 6.31
N ASN A 250 0.20 -27.36 5.21
CA ASN A 250 -0.14 -28.52 4.37
C ASN A 250 0.35 -29.86 4.95
N LEU A 251 1.53 -29.89 5.59
CA LEU A 251 2.11 -31.12 6.14
C LEU A 251 1.66 -31.42 7.57
N GLU A 252 1.09 -30.42 8.24
CA GLU A 252 0.60 -30.44 9.63
C GLU A 252 1.66 -30.88 10.65
N LYS A 253 2.93 -30.58 10.34
CA LYS A 253 4.09 -30.93 11.17
C LYS A 253 4.65 -29.70 11.85
N TRP A 254 5.17 -29.90 13.06
CA TRP A 254 5.91 -28.90 13.83
C TRP A 254 7.42 -29.03 13.62
N ARG A 255 8.09 -27.88 13.57
CA ARG A 255 9.55 -27.77 13.71
C ARG A 255 9.89 -26.72 14.74
N ARG A 256 10.91 -26.99 15.54
CA ARG A 256 11.47 -26.04 16.51
C ARG A 256 12.74 -25.44 15.95
N VAL A 257 12.83 -24.12 15.98
CA VAL A 257 14.02 -23.35 15.63
C VAL A 257 14.53 -22.66 16.89
N THR A 258 15.81 -22.86 17.21
CA THR A 258 16.47 -22.17 18.33
C THR A 258 17.28 -21.02 17.78
N LEU A 259 17.02 -19.81 18.28
CA LEU A 259 17.68 -18.58 17.89
C LEU A 259 18.79 -18.24 18.90
N PRO A 260 19.77 -17.41 18.53
CA PRO A 260 20.81 -16.97 19.47
C PRO A 260 20.22 -16.14 20.61
N MET A 261 19.14 -15.40 20.35
CA MET A 261 18.44 -14.53 21.30
C MET A 261 16.93 -14.60 21.08
N ARG A 262 16.15 -13.98 21.98
CA ARG A 262 14.68 -13.91 21.86
C ARG A 262 14.27 -13.32 20.50
N CYS A 263 13.24 -13.90 19.88
CA CYS A 263 12.64 -13.37 18.67
C CYS A 263 11.97 -12.01 18.95
N SER A 264 12.28 -11.01 18.12
CA SER A 264 11.72 -9.66 18.18
C SER A 264 10.74 -9.42 17.02
N ALA A 265 11.06 -9.95 15.83
CA ALA A 265 10.19 -9.89 14.66
C ALA A 265 10.41 -11.11 13.77
N CYS A 266 9.38 -11.46 12.99
CA CYS A 266 9.42 -12.51 11.99
C CYS A 266 8.93 -11.98 10.64
N TYR A 267 9.62 -12.35 9.57
CA TYR A 267 9.27 -12.03 8.19
C TYR A 267 9.19 -13.34 7.41
N ALA A 268 7.98 -13.83 7.14
CA ALA A 268 7.75 -15.13 6.52
C ALA A 268 7.06 -14.99 5.15
N GLU A 269 7.44 -15.84 4.19
CA GLU A 269 6.83 -15.94 2.87
C GLU A 269 6.94 -17.38 2.34
N GLY A 270 5.80 -17.97 1.96
CA GLY A 270 5.72 -19.38 1.59
C GLY A 270 6.32 -20.27 2.68
N GLU A 271 7.25 -21.14 2.31
CA GLU A 271 7.98 -22.05 3.21
C GLU A 271 9.26 -21.46 3.84
N ARG A 272 9.44 -20.13 3.79
CA ARG A 272 10.64 -19.45 4.30
C ARG A 272 10.30 -18.44 5.39
N ALA A 273 11.20 -18.25 6.34
CA ALA A 273 11.09 -17.26 7.40
C ALA A 273 12.45 -16.65 7.74
N VAL A 274 12.47 -15.35 8.00
CA VAL A 274 13.59 -14.68 8.64
C VAL A 274 13.18 -14.24 10.03
N PHE A 275 14.03 -14.54 11.00
CA PHE A 275 13.85 -14.14 12.39
C PHE A 275 14.83 -13.03 12.73
N VAL A 276 14.31 -11.94 13.28
CA VAL A 276 15.12 -10.86 13.82
C VAL A 276 15.06 -10.94 15.33
N THR A 277 16.23 -11.02 15.96
CA THR A 277 16.32 -11.16 17.42
C THR A 277 16.33 -9.81 18.13
N THR A 278 16.15 -9.80 19.45
CA THR A 278 16.25 -8.59 20.28
C THR A 278 17.64 -7.94 20.26
N ALA A 279 18.67 -8.66 19.84
CA ALA A 279 20.03 -8.15 19.64
C ALA A 279 20.32 -7.79 18.17
N SER A 280 19.28 -7.74 17.33
CA SER A 280 19.33 -7.41 15.90
C SER A 280 20.09 -8.42 15.01
N HIS A 281 20.33 -9.64 15.49
CA HIS A 281 20.77 -10.74 14.62
C HIS A 281 19.65 -11.12 13.65
N VAL A 282 20.00 -11.34 12.38
CA VAL A 282 19.08 -11.71 11.30
C VAL A 282 19.36 -13.16 10.91
N VAL A 283 18.40 -14.04 11.17
CA VAL A 283 18.52 -15.49 10.95
C VAL A 283 17.53 -15.92 9.88
N SER A 284 18.04 -16.29 8.70
CA SER A 284 17.26 -16.84 7.60
C SER A 284 17.04 -18.34 7.78
N TRP A 285 15.83 -18.81 7.47
CA TRP A 285 15.45 -20.21 7.62
C TRP A 285 14.42 -20.60 6.56
N SER A 286 14.45 -21.87 6.14
CA SER A 286 13.45 -22.45 5.25
C SER A 286 13.00 -23.83 5.73
N TRP A 287 11.78 -24.21 5.35
CA TRP A 287 11.30 -25.56 5.55
C TRP A 287 12.20 -26.54 4.77
N GLY A 288 12.73 -27.55 5.46
CA GLY A 288 13.75 -28.45 4.89
C GLY A 288 15.20 -27.96 4.97
N GLY A 289 15.42 -26.66 5.19
CA GLY A 289 16.76 -26.07 5.32
C GLY A 289 17.28 -25.96 6.75
N LYS A 290 18.49 -25.39 6.87
CA LYS A 290 19.11 -24.99 8.15
C LYS A 290 18.88 -23.50 8.40
N ALA A 291 18.88 -23.12 9.67
CA ALA A 291 18.94 -21.71 10.05
C ALA A 291 20.34 -21.16 9.76
N LEU A 292 20.42 -20.01 9.10
CA LEU A 292 21.65 -19.32 8.72
C LEU A 292 21.60 -17.88 9.24
N GLU A 293 22.61 -17.48 9.99
CA GLU A 293 22.78 -16.10 10.41
C GLU A 293 23.48 -15.29 9.30
N LEU A 294 22.92 -14.12 8.97
CA LEU A 294 23.36 -13.32 7.82
C LEU A 294 24.46 -12.30 8.14
N GLY A 295 24.81 -12.08 9.41
CA GLY A 295 25.80 -11.05 9.79
C GLY A 295 25.38 -9.62 9.41
N ALA A 296 24.08 -9.34 9.31
CA ALA A 296 23.60 -8.11 8.69
C ALA A 296 23.95 -6.83 9.45
N LYS A 297 24.19 -6.92 10.76
CA LYS A 297 24.56 -5.78 11.59
C LYS A 297 26.00 -5.36 11.33
N GLU A 298 26.89 -6.34 11.17
CA GLU A 298 28.30 -6.16 10.85
C GLU A 298 28.44 -5.58 9.43
N GLU A 299 27.69 -6.12 8.47
CA GLU A 299 27.67 -5.65 7.08
C GLU A 299 27.08 -4.24 6.90
N ALA A 300 26.24 -3.80 7.83
CA ALA A 300 25.68 -2.45 7.78
C ALA A 300 26.73 -1.36 7.97
N ASP A 301 27.84 -1.66 8.66
CA ASP A 301 29.00 -0.77 8.86
C ASP A 301 28.57 0.67 9.14
N PHE A 302 27.77 0.86 10.19
CA PHE A 302 27.32 2.19 10.57
C PHE A 302 28.47 3.00 11.16
N PRO A 303 28.53 4.33 10.90
CA PRO A 303 29.53 5.18 11.51
C PRO A 303 29.49 5.07 13.04
N GLU A 304 30.65 5.01 13.70
CA GLU A 304 30.87 4.65 15.12
C GLU A 304 30.10 5.49 16.17
N LYS A 305 29.37 6.55 15.76
CA LYS A 305 28.62 7.44 16.65
C LYS A 305 27.12 7.51 16.34
N PRO A 306 26.36 6.41 16.44
CA PRO A 306 24.91 6.51 16.57
C PRO A 306 24.57 6.98 17.99
N VAL A 307 24.10 8.22 18.13
CA VAL A 307 23.70 8.80 19.42
C VAL A 307 22.46 8.08 20.01
N HIS A 308 21.72 7.28 19.21
CA HIS A 308 20.48 6.64 19.62
C HIS A 308 20.30 5.18 19.13
N ARG A 309 19.42 4.44 19.83
CA ARG A 309 19.05 3.03 19.57
C ARG A 309 18.70 2.81 18.10
N TYR A 310 19.36 1.85 17.46
CA TYR A 310 18.87 1.25 16.23
C TYR A 310 17.56 0.53 16.51
N GLU A 311 16.55 0.81 15.68
CA GLU A 311 15.41 -0.10 15.58
C GLU A 311 15.87 -1.43 14.94
N PRO A 312 15.23 -2.56 15.28
CA PRO A 312 15.61 -3.84 14.70
C PRO A 312 15.47 -3.80 13.17
N PRO A 313 16.36 -4.49 12.43
CA PRO A 313 16.28 -4.53 10.98
C PRO A 313 14.95 -5.12 10.51
N SER A 314 14.52 -4.70 9.34
CA SER A 314 13.36 -5.26 8.65
C SER A 314 13.78 -6.01 7.41
N VAL A 315 12.97 -6.99 7.00
CA VAL A 315 13.37 -7.95 5.96
C VAL A 315 12.29 -8.03 4.89
N ILE A 316 12.72 -8.04 3.64
CA ILE A 316 11.86 -8.19 2.47
C ILE A 316 12.35 -9.37 1.65
N TRP A 317 11.42 -10.24 1.28
CA TRP A 317 11.71 -11.31 0.33
C TRP A 317 11.67 -10.79 -1.10
N HIS A 318 12.61 -11.25 -1.93
CA HIS A 318 12.47 -11.00 -3.36
C HIS A 318 11.32 -11.86 -3.91
N PRO A 319 10.33 -11.26 -4.61
CA PRO A 319 9.12 -11.98 -5.01
C PRO A 319 9.39 -13.07 -6.06
N LEU A 320 10.34 -12.85 -6.96
CA LEU A 320 10.70 -13.81 -8.02
C LEU A 320 11.91 -14.71 -7.68
N CYS A 321 12.87 -14.23 -6.89
CA CYS A 321 14.13 -14.91 -6.65
C CYS A 321 14.14 -15.55 -5.26
N ARG A 322 13.89 -16.86 -5.19
CA ARG A 322 13.78 -17.59 -3.91
C ARG A 322 15.04 -17.59 -3.03
N ASN A 323 16.20 -17.32 -3.62
CA ASN A 323 17.46 -17.26 -2.87
C ASN A 323 17.86 -15.83 -2.50
N ALA A 324 17.02 -14.84 -2.83
CA ALA A 324 17.29 -13.43 -2.59
C ALA A 324 16.35 -12.83 -1.53
N LEU A 325 16.92 -11.97 -0.69
CA LEU A 325 16.19 -11.15 0.27
C LEU A 325 16.91 -9.83 0.47
N PHE A 326 16.22 -8.87 1.08
CA PHE A 326 16.76 -7.56 1.41
C PHE A 326 16.61 -7.33 2.90
N VAL A 327 17.68 -6.85 3.54
CA VAL A 327 17.67 -6.42 4.94
C VAL A 327 17.76 -4.91 4.95
N SER A 328 16.79 -4.25 5.57
CA SER A 328 16.75 -2.80 5.68
C SER A 328 17.00 -2.32 7.10
N PHE A 329 17.67 -1.19 7.21
CA PHE A 329 17.89 -0.47 8.45
C PHE A 329 17.45 0.99 8.28
N VAL A 330 16.81 1.53 9.31
CA VAL A 330 16.59 2.96 9.44
C VAL A 330 17.58 3.47 10.47
N TYR A 331 18.35 4.47 10.11
CA TYR A 331 19.36 5.05 10.98
C TYR A 331 19.25 6.57 11.00
N TYR A 332 19.79 7.16 12.05
CA TYR A 332 19.87 8.61 12.20
C TYR A 332 21.20 9.10 11.63
N CYS A 333 21.18 10.16 10.84
CA CYS A 333 22.33 10.78 10.21
C CYS A 333 22.28 12.28 10.49
N GLY A 334 23.10 12.80 11.41
CA GLY A 334 23.09 14.24 11.70
C GLY A 334 24.17 14.68 12.67
N ASP A 335 24.72 15.87 12.39
CA ASP A 335 25.39 16.71 13.39
C ASP A 335 24.33 17.26 14.37
N PRO A 336 24.70 17.60 15.63
CA PRO A 336 23.77 18.15 16.60
C PRO A 336 23.11 19.43 16.07
N GLY A 337 21.85 19.33 15.62
CA GLY A 337 21.06 20.45 15.11
C GLY A 337 20.25 20.15 13.84
N ILE A 338 20.60 19.13 13.05
CA ILE A 338 19.83 18.75 11.86
C ILE A 338 19.56 17.24 11.86
N ASP A 339 18.30 16.90 12.11
CA ASP A 339 17.82 15.52 12.21
C ASP A 339 17.49 14.94 10.83
N TYR A 340 18.46 14.33 10.14
CA TYR A 340 18.16 13.49 8.97
C TYR A 340 18.04 12.02 9.34
N HIS A 341 17.14 11.32 8.64
CA HIS A 341 17.01 9.88 8.75
C HIS A 341 17.47 9.25 7.43
N GLY A 342 18.32 8.23 7.53
CA GLY A 342 18.77 7.43 6.40
C GLY A 342 18.09 6.07 6.39
N VAL A 343 17.85 5.55 5.19
CA VAL A 343 17.46 4.16 4.97
C VAL A 343 18.60 3.46 4.25
N LEU A 344 19.05 2.35 4.83
CA LEU A 344 20.03 1.44 4.26
C LEU A 344 19.33 0.15 3.89
N VAL A 345 19.54 -0.36 2.67
CA VAL A 345 19.06 -1.67 2.23
C VAL A 345 20.25 -2.48 1.72
N ILE A 346 20.38 -3.72 2.20
CA ILE A 346 21.41 -4.65 1.78
C ILE A 346 20.72 -5.86 1.15
N LYS A 347 21.06 -6.17 -0.10
CA LYS A 347 20.59 -7.36 -0.80
C LYS A 347 21.49 -8.54 -0.46
N TYR A 348 20.86 -9.66 -0.11
CA TYR A 348 21.50 -10.93 0.11
C TYR A 348 21.07 -11.93 -0.96
N GLU A 349 22.02 -12.69 -1.48
CA GLU A 349 21.78 -13.86 -2.32
C GLU A 349 22.53 -15.05 -1.74
N GLU A 350 21.83 -16.17 -1.57
CA GLU A 350 22.40 -17.40 -0.97
C GLU A 350 23.05 -17.17 0.41
N GLY A 351 22.50 -16.20 1.16
CA GLY A 351 22.97 -15.84 2.48
C GLY A 351 24.20 -14.92 2.51
N LYS A 352 24.68 -14.44 1.36
CA LYS A 352 25.81 -13.51 1.26
C LYS A 352 25.35 -12.12 0.82
N PRO A 353 25.89 -11.03 1.38
CA PRO A 353 25.59 -9.69 0.92
C PRO A 353 26.19 -9.48 -0.47
N ILE A 354 25.40 -8.93 -1.40
CA ILE A 354 25.83 -8.70 -2.78
C ILE A 354 25.74 -7.25 -3.22
N ARG A 355 24.84 -6.45 -2.62
CA ARG A 355 24.62 -5.07 -3.02
C ARG A 355 24.06 -4.23 -1.88
N ARG A 356 24.44 -2.95 -1.86
CA ARG A 356 24.02 -1.96 -0.86
C ARG A 356 23.36 -0.77 -1.54
N PHE A 357 22.29 -0.27 -0.92
CA PHE A 357 21.54 0.90 -1.36
C PHE A 357 21.30 1.81 -0.16
N THR A 358 21.45 3.12 -0.35
CA THR A 358 21.23 4.09 0.71
C THR A 358 20.41 5.25 0.16
N GLU A 359 19.49 5.77 0.96
CA GLU A 359 18.68 6.94 0.65
C GLU A 359 18.47 7.78 1.90
N LEU A 360 18.42 9.10 1.74
CA LEU A 360 18.01 9.99 2.82
C LEU A 360 16.50 10.20 2.75
N VAL A 361 15.84 10.05 3.89
CA VAL A 361 14.45 10.41 4.06
C VAL A 361 14.36 11.93 4.03
N MET A 362 13.99 12.48 2.88
CA MET A 362 13.79 13.92 2.79
C MET A 362 12.58 14.30 3.64
N GLY A 363 12.85 15.05 4.71
CA GLY A 363 11.80 15.63 5.53
C GLY A 363 11.02 16.71 4.77
N PHE A 364 10.04 17.28 5.44
CA PHE A 364 9.49 18.56 4.99
C PHE A 364 10.64 19.58 5.04
N ALA A 365 10.92 20.27 3.94
CA ALA A 365 11.86 21.38 3.92
C ALA A 365 11.28 22.50 4.79
N VAL A 366 11.49 22.42 6.10
CA VAL A 366 11.14 23.47 7.03
C VAL A 366 12.27 24.49 6.94
N SER A 367 11.96 25.69 6.46
CA SER A 367 12.90 26.82 6.50
C SER A 367 13.47 26.92 7.91
N GLU A 368 14.80 27.05 8.05
CA GLU A 368 15.54 27.11 9.32
C GLU A 368 15.04 28.17 10.32
N THR A 369 14.13 29.04 9.89
CA THR A 369 13.71 30.24 10.58
C THR A 369 12.31 30.21 11.20
N ASP A 370 11.44 29.24 10.94
CA ASP A 370 10.04 29.33 11.40
C ASP A 370 9.35 27.96 11.52
N LEU A 371 9.51 27.24 12.67
CA LEU A 371 8.49 26.41 13.38
C LEU A 371 9.14 25.29 14.24
N PRO A 372 8.58 24.94 15.42
CA PRO A 372 9.05 23.84 16.26
C PRO A 372 8.38 22.52 15.89
N PHE A 373 8.28 22.18 14.60
CA PHE A 373 7.78 20.86 14.21
C PHE A 373 8.86 19.82 14.53
N ARG A 374 8.54 18.84 15.38
CA ARG A 374 9.41 17.68 15.57
C ARG A 374 8.99 16.59 14.59
N PRO A 375 9.76 16.32 13.53
CA PRO A 375 9.48 15.18 12.67
C PRO A 375 9.53 13.90 13.51
N SER A 376 8.42 13.17 13.57
CA SER A 376 8.43 11.83 14.16
C SER A 376 8.70 10.84 13.03
N VAL A 377 9.83 10.13 13.13
CA VAL A 377 10.16 9.06 12.17
C VAL A 377 9.69 7.73 12.71
N ILE A 378 8.99 7.01 11.85
CA ILE A 378 8.42 5.70 12.13
C ILE A 378 8.98 4.72 11.11
N GLN A 379 9.67 3.68 11.58
CA GLN A 379 9.95 2.51 10.76
C GLN A 379 8.67 1.69 10.61
N THR A 380 8.43 1.21 9.40
CA THR A 380 7.14 0.59 9.01
C THR A 380 7.23 -0.92 8.87
N ARG A 381 8.32 -1.51 9.38
CA ARG A 381 8.64 -2.94 9.28
C ARG A 381 8.60 -3.47 7.84
N CYS A 382 9.01 -2.69 6.85
CA CYS A 382 9.00 -3.10 5.45
C CYS A 382 7.63 -3.58 4.96
N GLN A 383 6.59 -2.78 5.14
CA GLN A 383 5.27 -3.20 4.69
C GLN A 383 5.16 -3.20 3.16
N LYS A 384 4.61 -4.27 2.58
CA LYS A 384 4.32 -4.35 1.14
C LYS A 384 3.25 -3.32 0.75
N LEU A 385 3.56 -2.46 -0.21
CA LEU A 385 2.65 -1.42 -0.73
C LEU A 385 1.84 -1.90 -1.94
N ASN A 386 2.43 -2.74 -2.79
CA ASN A 386 1.79 -3.26 -4.00
C ASN A 386 2.36 -4.63 -4.43
N SER A 387 1.69 -5.30 -5.37
CA SER A 387 2.11 -6.58 -5.96
C SER A 387 3.43 -6.51 -6.72
N HIS A 388 3.81 -5.33 -7.22
CA HIS A 388 4.96 -5.10 -8.08
C HIS A 388 6.21 -4.63 -7.32
N GLY A 389 6.37 -5.12 -6.08
CA GLY A 389 7.64 -5.11 -5.36
C GLY A 389 7.96 -3.83 -4.59
N LEU A 390 7.04 -2.88 -4.45
CA LEU A 390 7.25 -1.69 -3.63
C LEU A 390 6.95 -1.98 -2.15
N TYR A 391 7.88 -1.65 -1.26
CA TYR A 391 7.74 -1.78 0.18
C TYR A 391 8.01 -0.45 0.88
N LEU A 392 7.17 -0.10 1.85
CA LEU A 392 7.35 1.06 2.71
C LEU A 392 8.47 0.78 3.71
N MET A 393 9.48 1.65 3.78
CA MET A 393 10.61 1.49 4.68
C MET A 393 10.45 2.36 5.93
N ALA A 394 10.32 3.66 5.71
CA ALA A 394 10.21 4.67 6.75
C ALA A 394 9.17 5.73 6.37
N ALA A 395 8.56 6.33 7.38
CA ALA A 395 7.65 7.45 7.23
C ALA A 395 7.91 8.51 8.30
N VAL A 396 7.92 9.78 7.89
CA VAL A 396 8.06 10.97 8.73
C VAL A 396 6.71 11.66 8.80
N SER A 397 6.12 11.75 9.98
CA SER A 397 4.89 12.52 10.20
C SER A 397 5.20 13.96 10.59
N LEU A 398 4.45 14.90 10.01
CA LEU A 398 4.33 16.28 10.47
C LEU A 398 3.08 16.39 11.34
N GLU A 399 3.28 16.69 12.63
CA GLU A 399 2.22 16.82 13.62
C GLU A 399 1.85 18.30 13.83
N ASP A 400 0.56 18.60 13.99
CA ASP A 400 0.04 19.95 14.21
C ASP A 400 0.17 20.37 15.69
N PRO A 401 1.01 21.38 16.02
CA PRO A 401 1.25 21.80 17.39
C PRO A 401 0.07 22.55 18.03
N GLU A 402 -0.81 23.22 17.25
CA GLU A 402 -1.86 24.09 17.81
C GLU A 402 -2.99 23.30 18.50
N ASN A 403 -3.16 22.02 18.14
CA ASN A 403 -4.15 21.14 18.78
C ASN A 403 -3.69 20.56 20.14
N SER A 404 -2.49 20.91 20.62
CA SER A 404 -1.86 20.37 21.84
C SER A 404 -2.34 21.04 23.15
N ILE A 405 -3.06 22.17 23.08
CA ILE A 405 -3.33 23.03 24.26
C ILE A 405 -4.36 22.43 25.25
N SER A 406 -5.04 21.33 24.90
CA SER A 406 -5.91 20.60 25.84
C SER A 406 -5.38 19.19 26.13
N GLN A 407 -5.14 18.88 27.41
CA GLN A 407 -4.50 17.66 27.98
C GLN A 407 -5.10 16.28 27.59
N ALA A 408 -5.94 16.18 26.57
CA ALA A 408 -6.49 14.91 26.10
C ALA A 408 -6.73 14.83 24.58
N LYS A 409 -6.29 15.82 23.78
CA LYS A 409 -6.50 15.77 22.33
C LYS A 409 -5.27 15.20 21.62
N THR A 410 -5.48 14.03 21.05
CA THR A 410 -4.57 13.33 20.14
C THR A 410 -4.08 14.21 19.00
N LEU A 411 -2.75 14.29 18.85
CA LEU A 411 -2.07 14.87 17.69
C LEU A 411 -2.36 13.98 16.47
N LEU A 412 -3.00 14.55 15.44
CA LEU A 412 -3.19 13.88 14.16
C LEU A 412 -2.14 14.45 13.18
N PRO A 413 -1.41 13.59 12.45
CA PRO A 413 -0.50 14.07 11.43
C PRO A 413 -1.28 14.80 10.34
N VAL A 414 -0.76 15.93 9.88
CA VAL A 414 -1.35 16.72 8.78
C VAL A 414 -0.80 16.25 7.44
N ALA A 415 0.48 15.88 7.44
CA ALA A 415 1.19 15.34 6.29
C ALA A 415 2.15 14.25 6.73
N VAL A 416 2.42 13.31 5.83
CA VAL A 416 3.39 12.25 6.04
C VAL A 416 4.26 12.14 4.81
N THR A 417 5.58 12.18 4.96
CA THR A 417 6.49 11.82 3.88
C THR A 417 7.00 10.40 4.13
N SER A 418 7.17 9.60 3.09
CA SER A 418 7.69 8.25 3.22
C SER A 418 8.76 7.94 2.21
N VAL A 419 9.65 7.03 2.58
CA VAL A 419 10.57 6.36 1.66
C VAL A 419 10.13 4.91 1.55
N GLY A 420 9.88 4.49 0.32
CA GLY A 420 9.74 3.09 -0.06
C GLY A 420 10.92 2.62 -0.91
N PHE A 421 11.06 1.30 -1.03
CA PHE A 421 12.06 0.67 -1.90
C PHE A 421 11.35 -0.38 -2.76
N ASN A 422 11.59 -0.33 -4.06
CA ASN A 422 11.11 -1.32 -4.99
C ASN A 422 12.17 -2.40 -5.17
N VAL A 423 11.88 -3.63 -4.75
CA VAL A 423 12.84 -4.75 -4.79
C VAL A 423 13.07 -5.31 -6.19
N LEU A 424 12.17 -5.06 -7.15
CA LEU A 424 12.29 -5.52 -8.52
C LEU A 424 13.13 -4.57 -9.37
N THR A 425 12.95 -3.27 -9.17
CA THR A 425 13.75 -2.25 -9.85
C THR A 425 15.01 -1.87 -9.06
N GLU A 426 15.11 -2.30 -7.80
CA GLU A 426 16.18 -1.98 -6.86
C GLU A 426 16.38 -0.46 -6.65
N THR A 427 15.28 0.29 -6.60
CA THR A 427 15.28 1.75 -6.49
C THR A 427 14.42 2.26 -5.33
N PHE A 428 14.81 3.38 -4.73
CA PHE A 428 13.99 4.09 -3.76
C PHE A 428 12.90 4.92 -4.43
N VAL A 429 11.77 5.07 -3.74
CA VAL A 429 10.64 5.90 -4.14
C VAL A 429 10.21 6.73 -2.94
N GLN A 430 10.25 8.05 -3.06
CA GLN A 430 9.73 8.95 -2.03
C GLN A 430 8.29 9.35 -2.35
N ARG A 431 7.43 9.37 -1.34
CA ARG A 431 6.02 9.78 -1.47
C ARG A 431 5.65 10.75 -0.36
N ARG A 432 4.86 11.77 -0.70
CA ARG A 432 4.22 12.66 0.27
C ARG A 432 2.75 12.33 0.31
N TYR A 433 2.19 12.16 1.50
CA TYR A 433 0.78 11.95 1.74
C TYR A 433 0.20 13.12 2.52
N LEU A 434 -1.02 13.51 2.17
CA LEU A 434 -1.80 14.54 2.84
C LEU A 434 -3.05 13.92 3.45
N HIS A 435 -3.47 14.46 4.58
CA HIS A 435 -4.68 14.00 5.27
C HIS A 435 -5.93 14.35 4.44
N THR A 436 -6.78 13.36 4.15
CA THR A 436 -7.92 13.54 3.23
C THR A 436 -9.00 14.50 3.74
N CYS A 437 -9.21 14.56 5.06
CA CYS A 437 -10.27 15.38 5.68
C CYS A 437 -9.79 16.74 6.21
N ARG A 438 -8.53 17.15 6.00
CA ARG A 438 -8.03 18.46 6.46
C ARG A 438 -7.36 19.19 5.30
N ILE A 439 -8.03 20.24 4.84
CA ILE A 439 -7.40 21.25 3.99
C ILE A 439 -6.32 21.92 4.85
N PRO A 440 -5.04 21.92 4.46
CA PRO A 440 -4.07 22.79 5.09
C PRO A 440 -4.54 24.22 4.82
N ALA A 441 -5.13 24.88 5.81
CA ALA A 441 -5.48 26.28 5.66
C ALA A 441 -4.18 27.06 5.43
N GLU A 442 -4.09 27.74 4.29
CA GLU A 442 -3.07 28.77 4.06
C GLU A 442 -3.32 29.86 5.12
N ASN A 443 -2.34 30.02 6.03
CA ASN A 443 -2.32 30.84 7.25
C ASN A 443 -2.51 30.03 8.55
N PHE A 444 -1.47 29.26 8.91
CA PHE A 444 -1.22 28.89 10.30
C PHE A 444 -0.71 30.14 11.02
N ASP A 445 -1.59 30.79 11.76
CA ASP A 445 -1.29 32.01 12.50
C ASP A 445 -0.56 31.67 13.80
N LYS A 446 0.58 32.33 13.97
CA LYS A 446 1.59 32.05 14.97
C LYS A 446 1.04 32.41 16.36
N THR A 447 0.91 31.47 17.30
CA THR A 447 1.23 31.75 18.73
C THR A 447 1.19 30.55 19.68
N LEU A 448 2.16 30.59 20.62
CA LEU A 448 2.24 29.98 21.96
C LEU A 448 2.80 28.56 22.09
N ALA A 449 3.97 28.50 22.74
CA ALA A 449 4.81 27.35 22.99
C ALA A 449 4.65 26.80 24.42
N TRP A 450 4.60 25.48 24.56
CA TRP A 450 4.97 24.78 25.80
C TRP A 450 5.78 23.52 25.51
N LYS A 451 6.76 23.29 26.40
CA LYS A 451 7.67 22.14 26.43
C LYS A 451 6.99 20.94 27.07
N HIS A 452 6.84 19.85 26.32
CA HIS A 452 6.77 18.51 26.89
C HIS A 452 7.56 17.53 26.01
N GLU A 453 8.35 16.69 26.66
CA GLU A 453 9.08 15.59 26.03
C GLU A 453 8.11 14.55 25.46
N PRO A 454 8.27 14.11 24.20
CA PRO A 454 7.39 13.10 23.63
C PRO A 454 7.91 11.71 23.98
N PHE A 455 7.04 10.91 24.58
CA PHE A 455 7.19 9.45 24.59
C PHE A 455 7.15 8.93 23.15
N LEU A 456 8.30 8.45 22.66
CA LEU A 456 8.41 7.64 21.44
C LEU A 456 7.59 6.36 21.62
N VAL A 457 6.54 6.18 20.83
CA VAL A 457 5.70 4.98 20.91
C VAL A 457 5.72 4.26 19.57
N HIS A 458 6.57 3.24 19.53
CA HIS A 458 6.88 2.32 18.42
C HIS A 458 5.72 1.43 17.92
N ASN A 459 4.44 1.74 18.19
CA ASN A 459 3.33 0.81 17.94
C ASN A 459 2.10 1.46 17.30
N ASN A 460 2.26 2.57 16.58
CA ASN A 460 1.16 3.09 15.76
C ASN A 460 1.02 2.18 14.54
N TRP A 461 -0.04 1.38 14.52
CA TRP A 461 -0.39 0.52 13.39
C TRP A 461 -0.54 1.35 12.13
N ARG A 462 0.16 0.92 11.08
CA ARG A 462 0.17 1.58 9.78
C ARG A 462 0.06 0.50 8.74
N ALA A 463 -0.93 0.66 7.87
CA ALA A 463 -1.02 -0.06 6.63
C ALA A 463 -1.04 0.97 5.52
N ALA A 464 0.03 0.94 4.75
CA ALA A 464 0.11 1.68 3.53
C ALA A 464 -0.24 0.75 2.37
N TRP A 465 -0.99 1.29 1.43
CA TRP A 465 -1.63 0.54 0.39
C TRP A 465 -1.66 1.38 -0.88
N GLY A 466 -0.69 1.11 -1.76
CA GLY A 466 -0.41 1.96 -2.92
C GLY A 466 -0.28 3.42 -2.50
N ASP A 467 -1.25 4.22 -2.92
CA ASP A 467 -1.30 5.68 -2.74
C ASP A 467 -2.04 6.14 -1.49
N GLN A 468 -2.50 5.20 -0.69
CA GLN A 468 -3.18 5.48 0.54
C GLN A 468 -2.34 5.02 1.71
N LEU A 469 -2.31 5.83 2.76
CA LEU A 469 -1.69 5.48 4.02
C LEU A 469 -2.76 5.59 5.10
N LEU A 470 -3.03 4.46 5.75
CA LEU A 470 -3.92 4.41 6.89
C LEU A 470 -3.09 4.40 8.17
N ILE A 471 -3.42 5.28 9.10
CA ILE A 471 -2.74 5.40 10.40
C ILE A 471 -3.77 5.20 11.52
N GLY A 472 -3.56 4.17 12.34
CA GLY A 472 -4.36 3.93 13.54
C GLY A 472 -4.04 4.91 14.66
N GLN A 473 -5.05 5.33 15.43
CA GLN A 473 -4.92 6.26 16.55
C GLN A 473 -4.89 5.51 17.90
N ARG A 474 -3.97 5.89 18.81
CA ARG A 474 -3.72 5.17 20.06
C ARG A 474 -4.69 5.47 21.21
N TYR A 475 -5.31 6.66 21.25
CA TYR A 475 -6.09 7.10 22.43
C TYR A 475 -7.39 7.79 22.06
N GLY A 476 -8.52 7.23 22.51
CA GLY A 476 -9.80 7.93 22.70
C GLY A 476 -10.52 8.48 21.47
N GLY A 477 -9.86 8.55 20.31
CA GLY A 477 -10.45 8.94 19.04
C GLY A 477 -10.83 7.73 18.20
N SER A 478 -11.95 7.84 17.49
CA SER A 478 -12.58 6.76 16.72
C SER A 478 -12.12 6.68 15.26
N CYS A 479 -10.93 7.19 14.93
CA CYS A 479 -10.57 7.45 13.53
C CYS A 479 -9.25 6.79 13.13
N THR A 480 -9.31 5.89 12.15
CA THR A 480 -8.18 5.65 11.25
C THR A 480 -7.96 6.94 10.44
N GLY A 481 -6.80 7.57 10.56
CA GLY A 481 -6.41 8.69 9.70
C GLY A 481 -6.14 8.17 8.30
N TRP A 482 -6.87 8.68 7.31
CA TRP A 482 -6.67 8.33 5.91
C TRP A 482 -5.85 9.41 5.24
N PHE A 483 -4.74 9.01 4.65
CA PHE A 483 -3.86 9.89 3.92
C PHE A 483 -3.80 9.43 2.47
N GLN A 484 -3.71 10.38 1.55
CA GLN A 484 -3.56 10.12 0.13
C GLN A 484 -2.32 10.82 -0.40
N THR A 485 -1.60 10.17 -1.32
CA THR A 485 -0.43 10.76 -1.97
C THR A 485 -0.78 12.07 -2.66
N ASP A 486 0.04 13.08 -2.42
CA ASP A 486 0.00 14.38 -3.07
C ASP A 486 0.62 14.27 -4.48
N TYR A 487 -0.17 13.84 -5.46
CA TYR A 487 0.20 14.03 -6.85
C TYR A 487 -0.11 15.48 -7.22
N TYR A 488 0.91 16.35 -7.31
CA TYR A 488 0.84 17.74 -7.78
C TYR A 488 -0.60 18.23 -7.91
N CYS A 489 -1.22 18.60 -6.78
CA CYS A 489 -2.62 18.98 -6.75
C CYS A 489 -2.83 20.21 -7.63
N SER A 490 -3.26 20.01 -8.88
CA SER A 490 -3.88 21.09 -9.65
C SER A 490 -5.15 21.47 -8.91
N TRP A 491 -5.40 22.78 -8.77
CA TRP A 491 -6.49 23.30 -7.94
C TRP A 491 -7.88 22.86 -8.41
N ALA A 492 -8.00 22.30 -9.61
CA ALA A 492 -9.24 21.93 -10.28
C ALA A 492 -9.94 20.68 -9.69
N GLU A 493 -9.24 19.78 -9.00
CA GLU A 493 -9.83 18.53 -8.48
C GLU A 493 -10.35 18.61 -7.03
N ARG A 494 -10.25 19.77 -6.36
CA ARG A 494 -10.69 19.94 -4.96
C ARG A 494 -12.19 19.65 -4.71
N GLY A 495 -13.00 19.48 -5.74
CA GLY A 495 -14.44 19.24 -5.62
C GLY A 495 -14.93 17.79 -5.78
N GLY A 496 -14.12 16.85 -6.31
CA GLY A 496 -14.65 15.58 -6.84
C GLY A 496 -14.37 14.32 -6.04
N SER A 497 -13.11 14.06 -5.67
CA SER A 497 -12.67 12.74 -5.15
C SER A 497 -12.64 12.64 -3.62
N GLY A 498 -12.62 13.77 -2.90
CA GLY A 498 -12.56 13.79 -1.44
C GLY A 498 -13.81 13.23 -0.74
N LEU A 499 -14.98 13.29 -1.38
CA LEU A 499 -16.23 12.79 -0.83
C LEU A 499 -16.22 11.25 -0.71
N GLU A 500 -15.78 10.51 -1.73
CA GLU A 500 -15.84 9.04 -1.75
C GLU A 500 -14.93 8.39 -0.68
N VAL A 501 -13.72 8.91 -0.49
CA VAL A 501 -12.79 8.39 0.54
C VAL A 501 -13.29 8.73 1.95
N SER A 502 -13.96 9.88 2.12
CA SER A 502 -14.55 10.26 3.40
C SER A 502 -15.70 9.32 3.81
N GLU A 503 -16.53 8.86 2.86
CA GLU A 503 -17.58 7.86 3.11
C GLU A 503 -16.99 6.50 3.50
N CYS A 504 -15.95 6.04 2.79
CA CYS A 504 -15.21 4.83 3.12
C CYS A 504 -14.62 4.89 4.54
N GLN A 505 -14.01 6.02 4.88
CA GLN A 505 -13.46 6.27 6.22
C GLN A 505 -14.56 6.28 7.29
N LEU A 506 -15.71 6.91 7.02
CA LEU A 506 -16.86 6.91 7.92
C LEU A 506 -17.43 5.51 8.13
N GLU A 507 -17.49 4.68 7.09
CA GLU A 507 -17.92 3.29 7.17
C GLU A 507 -16.96 2.48 8.04
N VAL A 508 -15.66 2.47 7.75
CA VAL A 508 -14.65 1.78 8.57
C VAL A 508 -14.75 2.26 10.02
N ASN A 509 -14.79 3.58 10.25
CA ASN A 509 -14.93 4.14 11.59
C ASN A 509 -16.24 3.72 12.25
N HIS A 510 -17.35 3.53 11.53
CA HIS A 510 -18.59 3.02 12.09
C HIS A 510 -18.42 1.62 12.69
N TYR A 511 -17.75 0.71 11.99
CA TYR A 511 -17.43 -0.64 12.49
C TYR A 511 -16.37 -0.63 13.61
N MET A 512 -15.45 0.34 13.60
CA MET A 512 -14.36 0.45 14.58
C MET A 512 -14.71 1.28 15.83
N ARG A 513 -15.84 2.00 15.85
CA ARG A 513 -16.21 3.02 16.87
C ARG A 513 -16.44 2.47 18.29
N SER A 514 -16.55 1.16 18.48
CA SER A 514 -16.86 0.53 19.78
C SER A 514 -15.60 0.11 20.55
N SER A 515 -14.83 1.09 21.07
CA SER A 515 -13.92 0.91 22.23
C SER A 515 -12.85 -0.19 22.14
N SER A 516 -12.52 -0.67 20.95
CA SER A 516 -11.64 -1.82 20.79
C SER A 516 -10.45 -1.58 19.88
N ARG A 517 -9.30 -1.88 20.46
CA ARG A 517 -8.02 -2.03 19.79
C ARG A 517 -8.16 -3.06 18.67
N GLY A 518 -7.96 -2.63 17.43
CA GLY A 518 -8.06 -3.46 16.24
C GLY A 518 -6.86 -3.25 15.33
N ASP A 519 -6.29 -4.34 14.83
CA ASP A 519 -5.25 -4.32 13.80
C ASP A 519 -5.89 -4.28 12.40
N PHE A 520 -5.14 -3.78 11.43
CA PHE A 520 -5.56 -3.77 10.05
C PHE A 520 -4.45 -4.30 9.15
N TYR A 521 -4.87 -5.07 8.15
CA TYR A 521 -4.00 -5.79 7.25
C TYR A 521 -4.47 -5.59 5.82
N CYS A 522 -3.55 -5.60 4.88
CA CYS A 522 -3.88 -5.52 3.47
C CYS A 522 -2.91 -6.36 2.65
N ASP A 523 -3.43 -6.86 1.55
CA ASP A 523 -2.63 -7.32 0.41
C ASP A 523 -3.29 -6.85 -0.89
N ASP A 524 -3.05 -7.58 -1.97
CA ASP A 524 -3.57 -7.23 -3.27
C ASP A 524 -5.06 -7.55 -3.46
N ASP A 525 -5.57 -8.49 -2.66
CA ASP A 525 -6.90 -9.05 -2.78
C ASP A 525 -7.83 -8.57 -1.69
N PHE A 526 -7.32 -8.32 -0.49
CA PHE A 526 -8.11 -8.00 0.69
C PHE A 526 -7.57 -6.81 1.47
N MET A 527 -8.50 -6.10 2.09
CA MET A 527 -8.24 -5.24 3.25
C MET A 527 -9.07 -5.76 4.43
N VAL A 528 -8.40 -6.01 5.55
CA VAL A 528 -8.97 -6.67 6.73
C VAL A 528 -8.81 -5.75 7.93
N PHE A 529 -9.91 -5.37 8.55
CA PHE A 529 -9.92 -4.60 9.80
C PHE A 529 -10.43 -5.50 10.91
N THR A 530 -9.61 -5.75 11.92
CA THR A 530 -10.00 -6.58 13.07
C THR A 530 -10.58 -5.72 14.18
N THR A 531 -11.51 -6.29 14.92
CA THR A 531 -12.18 -5.66 16.07
C THR A 531 -12.27 -6.68 17.21
N LYS A 532 -12.77 -6.27 18.37
CA LYS A 532 -13.13 -7.22 19.44
C LYS A 532 -14.16 -8.27 19.02
N LEU A 533 -15.07 -7.94 18.11
CA LEU A 533 -16.23 -8.79 17.77
C LEU A 533 -15.99 -9.67 16.53
N GLY A 534 -15.14 -9.21 15.62
CA GLY A 534 -14.93 -9.86 14.33
C GLY A 534 -13.96 -9.09 13.46
N MET A 535 -14.03 -9.32 12.16
CA MET A 535 -13.26 -8.60 11.15
C MET A 535 -14.15 -8.07 10.03
N LEU A 536 -13.95 -6.81 9.64
CA LEU A 536 -14.47 -6.24 8.40
C LEU A 536 -13.48 -6.58 7.27
N VAL A 537 -13.96 -7.25 6.23
CA VAL A 537 -13.16 -7.64 5.07
C VAL A 537 -13.71 -6.93 3.83
N TRP A 538 -12.83 -6.24 3.12
CA TRP A 538 -13.07 -5.67 1.81
C TRP A 538 -12.28 -6.49 0.79
N ALA A 539 -12.98 -7.11 -0.17
CA ALA A 539 -12.37 -7.92 -1.22
C ALA A 539 -12.34 -7.15 -2.55
N PHE A 540 -11.17 -7.08 -3.15
CA PHE A 540 -10.91 -6.45 -4.46
C PHE A 540 -10.74 -7.47 -5.58
N CYS A 541 -10.79 -8.76 -5.25
CA CYS A 541 -10.81 -9.88 -6.17
C CYS A 541 -12.18 -10.56 -6.17
N ASN A 542 -12.42 -11.42 -7.17
CA ASN A 542 -13.62 -12.26 -7.21
C ASN A 542 -13.43 -13.41 -6.21
N VAL A 543 -14.17 -13.37 -5.10
CA VAL A 543 -14.15 -14.40 -4.06
C VAL A 543 -15.49 -15.13 -4.06
N PRO A 544 -15.53 -16.46 -3.83
CA PRO A 544 -16.78 -17.17 -3.63
C PRO A 544 -17.61 -16.51 -2.53
N GLU A 545 -18.88 -16.18 -2.83
CA GLU A 545 -19.78 -15.30 -2.07
C GLU A 545 -19.49 -15.27 -0.56
N LEU A 546 -18.70 -14.27 -0.13
CA LEU A 546 -18.61 -13.92 1.28
C LEU A 546 -19.99 -13.36 1.71
N PRO A 547 -20.41 -13.55 2.97
CA PRO A 547 -21.70 -13.04 3.43
C PRO A 547 -21.78 -11.53 3.20
N VAL A 548 -22.85 -11.07 2.55
CA VAL A 548 -23.04 -9.63 2.31
C VAL A 548 -23.10 -8.91 3.66
N LEU A 549 -22.41 -7.77 3.76
CA LEU A 549 -22.43 -6.91 4.93
C LEU A 549 -23.88 -6.56 5.35
N GLN A 550 -24.34 -7.11 6.48
CA GLN A 550 -25.60 -6.76 7.12
C GLN A 550 -25.36 -5.69 8.20
N HIS A 551 -26.33 -4.81 8.45
CA HIS A 551 -26.20 -3.77 9.47
C HIS A 551 -26.00 -4.39 10.86
N ILE A 552 -25.01 -3.89 11.63
CA ILE A 552 -24.64 -4.40 12.96
C ILE A 552 -25.82 -4.41 13.96
N SER A 553 -26.86 -3.60 13.73
CA SER A 553 -28.07 -3.59 14.56
C SER A 553 -28.74 -4.97 14.67
N ASP A 554 -28.50 -5.87 13.72
CA ASP A 554 -29.11 -7.20 13.68
C ASP A 554 -28.19 -8.29 14.28
N VAL A 555 -26.91 -7.99 14.50
CA VAL A 555 -25.90 -8.94 15.01
C VAL A 555 -25.89 -8.99 16.55
N GLY A 556 -26.54 -8.04 17.22
CA GLY A 556 -26.57 -7.92 18.68
C GLY A 556 -27.72 -8.63 19.40
N THR A 557 -28.56 -9.43 18.73
CA THR A 557 -29.78 -10.03 19.31
C THR A 557 -29.88 -11.55 19.26
N HIS A 558 -28.79 -12.28 19.03
CA HIS A 558 -28.80 -13.75 19.12
C HIS A 558 -27.67 -14.33 19.98
#